data_AF-H8MY40-F1
#
_entry.id   AF-H8MY40-F1
#
_cell.length_a   1.000
_cell.length_b   1.000
_cell.length_c   1.000
_cell.angle_alpha   90.00
_cell.angle_beta   90.00
_cell.angle_gamma   90.00
#
_symmetry.space_group_name_H-M   'P 1'
#
loop_
_entity.id
_entity.type
_entity.pdbx_description
1 polymer ?
#
loop_
_entity_poly.entity_id
_entity_poly.type
_entity_poly.pdbx_seq_one_letter_code
_entity_poly.pdbx_strand_id
1 'polypeptide(L)'
;MTEDAVEKPERQLGVAGVLVVGAVLLALTALTYGLHKLPHGAWSLPVALLIAGAKGLLIALFYMHLREQSASNGLVLLTSVVFVAVLLAVCILETRTRFRPTIPPGPFAVEALPGAMEDPRSARPPEPAGPREP
;
A
#
# COMPACT_ATOMS: atom_id res chain seq x y z
N MET A 1 19.09 30.33 51.53
CA MET A 1 20.19 30.41 50.56
C MET A 1 20.66 28.99 50.37
N THR A 2 20.48 28.47 49.15
CA THR A 2 20.82 27.11 48.64
C THR A 2 20.06 25.99 49.36
N GLU A 3 19.12 25.26 48.76
CA GLU A 3 19.35 24.27 47.71
C GLU A 3 18.04 23.97 46.94
N ASP A 4 17.63 24.90 46.07
CA ASP A 4 16.64 24.68 44.99
C ASP A 4 17.20 23.83 43.82
N ALA A 5 18.12 22.89 44.08
CA ALA A 5 19.01 22.37 43.02
C ALA A 5 19.01 20.85 42.84
N VAL A 6 17.93 20.16 43.16
CA VAL A 6 17.74 18.77 42.70
C VAL A 6 16.32 18.58 42.18
N GLU A 7 15.95 19.40 41.22
CA GLU A 7 14.91 19.04 40.26
C GLU A 7 15.45 17.81 39.50
N LYS A 8 15.04 16.63 39.95
CA LYS A 8 15.27 15.37 39.24
C LYS A 8 14.80 15.62 37.81
N PRO A 9 15.63 15.42 36.76
CA PRO A 9 15.18 15.63 35.40
C PRO A 9 14.03 14.65 35.18
N GLU A 10 12.81 15.19 35.21
CA GLU A 10 11.60 14.46 34.92
C GLU A 10 11.85 13.88 33.55
N ARG A 11 11.98 12.56 33.52
CA ARG A 11 12.44 11.85 32.35
C ARG A 11 11.34 12.09 31.32
N GLN A 12 11.55 13.07 30.45
CA GLN A 12 10.76 13.40 29.26
C GLN A 12 10.87 12.21 28.30
N LEU A 13 10.34 11.06 28.69
CA LEU A 13 10.35 9.83 27.89
C LEU A 13 9.46 9.95 26.65
N GLY A 14 8.56 10.93 26.59
CA GLY A 14 7.51 10.98 25.56
C GLY A 14 7.90 11.63 24.24
N VAL A 15 8.80 12.62 24.24
CA VAL A 15 9.01 13.45 23.03
C VAL A 15 10.13 12.90 22.15
N ALA A 16 11.30 12.61 22.74
CA ALA A 16 12.46 12.13 21.97
C ALA A 16 12.17 10.79 21.26
N GLY A 17 11.49 9.85 21.92
CA GLY A 17 11.11 8.57 21.32
C GLY A 17 10.19 8.73 20.11
N VAL A 18 9.18 9.59 20.24
CA VAL A 18 8.22 9.89 19.16
C VAL A 18 8.92 10.60 17.99
N LEU A 19 9.84 11.53 18.27
CA LEU A 19 10.62 12.22 17.24
C LEU A 19 11.57 11.27 16.50
N VAL A 20 12.21 10.33 17.19
CA VAL A 20 13.05 9.30 16.55
C VAL A 20 12.21 8.41 15.63
N VAL A 21 11.05 7.95 16.09
CA VAL A 21 10.15 7.14 15.24
C VAL A 21 9.68 7.95 14.03
N GLY A 22 9.35 9.23 14.22
CA GLY A 22 9.02 10.15 13.12
C GLY A 22 10.15 10.28 12.09
N ALA A 23 11.40 10.42 12.54
CA ALA A 23 12.56 10.45 11.66
C ALA A 23 12.75 9.12 10.90
N VAL A 24 12.54 7.98 11.55
CA VAL A 24 12.55 6.65 10.91
C VAL A 24 11.46 6.56 9.84
N LEU A 25 10.25 7.06 10.11
CA LEU A 25 9.17 7.10 9.13
C LEU A 25 9.50 7.96 7.90
N LEU A 26 10.13 9.11 8.11
CA LEU A 26 10.58 9.97 7.02
C LEU A 26 11.65 9.26 6.17
N ALA A 27 12.61 8.59 6.82
CA ALA A 27 13.62 7.79 6.12
C ALA A 27 12.99 6.65 5.32
N LEU A 28 12.01 5.93 5.89
CA LEU A 28 11.30 4.85 5.21
C LEU A 28 10.48 5.35 4.00
N THR A 29 9.96 6.58 4.09
CA THR A 29 9.25 7.24 2.99
C THR A 29 10.21 7.61 1.86
N ALA A 30 11.36 8.21 2.21
CA ALA A 30 12.41 8.51 1.25
C ALA A 30 12.94 7.24 0.57
N LEU A 31 13.11 6.16 1.33
CA LEU A 31 13.52 4.85 0.80
C LEU A 31 12.49 4.30 -0.19
N THR A 32 11.20 4.38 0.12
CA THR A 32 10.12 3.94 -0.79
C THR A 32 10.14 4.76 -2.09
N TYR A 33 10.29 6.08 -1.98
CA TYR A 33 10.40 6.96 -3.13
C TYR A 33 11.64 6.65 -3.98
N GLY A 34 12.79 6.39 -3.34
CA GLY A 34 14.02 5.99 -4.00
C GLY A 34 13.88 4.66 -4.73
N LEU A 35 13.32 3.64 -4.08
CA LEU A 35 13.02 2.34 -4.71
C LEU A 35 12.09 2.52 -5.92
N HIS A 36 11.05 3.35 -5.84
CA HIS A 36 10.18 3.58 -6.99
C HIS A 36 10.94 4.13 -8.23
N LYS A 37 12.08 4.82 -8.04
CA LYS A 37 12.89 5.34 -9.15
C LYS A 37 13.79 4.29 -9.79
N LEU A 38 14.04 3.15 -9.14
CA LEU A 38 14.83 2.07 -9.71
C LEU A 38 13.89 1.08 -10.44
N PRO A 39 14.32 0.52 -11.59
CA PRO A 39 13.55 -0.45 -12.35
C PRO A 39 13.58 -1.82 -11.65
N HIS A 40 12.72 -1.99 -10.65
CA HIS A 40 12.45 -3.28 -10.02
C HIS A 40 11.30 -3.91 -10.80
N GLY A 41 11.57 -4.91 -11.64
CA GLY A 41 10.54 -5.56 -12.48
C GLY A 41 9.42 -6.21 -11.65
N ALA A 42 9.38 -7.54 -11.57
CA ALA A 42 8.34 -8.25 -10.82
C ALA A 42 8.39 -8.04 -9.29
N TRP A 43 9.49 -7.49 -8.77
CA TRP A 43 9.74 -7.31 -7.33
C TRP A 43 9.32 -5.95 -6.76
N SER A 44 8.91 -5.00 -7.61
CA SER A 44 8.45 -3.68 -7.16
C SER A 44 7.27 -3.77 -6.18
N LEU A 45 6.26 -4.56 -6.53
CA LEU A 45 5.01 -4.67 -5.77
C LEU A 45 5.22 -5.34 -4.40
N PRO A 46 5.85 -6.53 -4.29
CA PRO A 46 6.07 -7.18 -3.00
C PRO A 46 6.92 -6.32 -2.05
N VAL A 47 7.97 -5.69 -2.57
CA VAL A 47 8.87 -4.85 -1.76
C VAL A 47 8.16 -3.57 -1.30
N ALA A 48 7.40 -2.91 -2.18
CA ALA A 48 6.60 -1.75 -1.82
C ALA A 48 5.59 -2.08 -0.71
N LEU A 49 4.94 -3.24 -0.79
CA LEU A 49 3.98 -3.69 0.20
C LEU A 49 4.62 -3.98 1.56
N LEU A 50 5.81 -4.59 1.57
CA LEU A 50 6.57 -4.87 2.78
C LEU A 50 6.96 -3.56 3.50
N ILE A 51 7.47 -2.59 2.76
CA ILE A 51 7.86 -1.28 3.31
C ILE A 51 6.63 -0.52 3.82
N ALA A 52 5.52 -0.55 3.06
CA ALA A 52 4.26 0.04 3.49
C ALA A 52 3.73 -0.60 4.79
N GLY A 53 3.78 -1.93 4.90
CA GLY A 53 3.40 -2.67 6.10
C GLY A 53 4.26 -2.32 7.32
N ALA A 54 5.58 -2.28 7.15
CA ALA A 54 6.51 -1.87 8.21
C ALA A 54 6.23 -0.44 8.70
N LYS A 55 5.97 0.49 7.77
CA LYS A 55 5.58 1.88 8.10
C LYS A 55 4.29 1.90 8.92
N GLY A 56 3.26 1.19 8.45
CA GLY A 56 1.96 1.11 9.14
C GLY A 56 2.08 0.55 10.55
N LEU A 57 2.90 -0.49 10.75
CA LEU A 57 3.12 -1.09 12.06
C LEU A 57 3.82 -0.13 13.03
N LEU A 58 4.82 0.62 12.57
CA LEU A 58 5.48 1.65 13.38
C LEU A 58 4.50 2.76 13.80
N ILE A 59 3.61 3.20 12.90
CA ILE A 59 2.56 4.18 13.24
C ILE A 59 1.62 3.63 14.30
N ALA A 60 1.12 2.41 14.08
CA ALA A 60 0.18 1.79 15.00
C ALA A 60 0.79 1.63 16.41
N LEU A 61 2.01 1.10 16.51
CA LEU A 61 2.65 0.84 17.81
C LEU A 61 3.02 2.11 18.58
N PHE A 62 3.53 3.15 17.91
CA PHE A 62 4.09 4.33 18.57
C PHE A 62 3.16 5.55 18.56
N TYR A 63 2.48 5.83 17.43
CA TYR A 63 1.63 7.02 17.31
C TYR A 63 0.18 6.78 17.71
N MET A 64 -0.34 5.56 17.58
CA MET A 64 -1.69 5.22 18.05
C MET A 64 -1.73 4.78 19.53
N HIS A 65 -0.66 5.03 20.29
CA HIS A 65 -0.57 4.76 21.74
C HIS A 65 -0.82 3.29 22.14
N LEU A 66 -0.71 2.34 21.20
CA LEU A 66 -0.88 0.90 21.43
C LEU A 66 0.14 0.32 22.41
N ARG A 67 1.31 0.93 22.53
CA ARG A 67 2.33 0.55 23.53
C ARG A 67 1.98 1.06 24.93
N GLU A 68 1.31 2.21 25.03
CA GLU A 68 0.95 2.85 26.31
C GLU A 68 -0.37 2.33 26.89
N GLN A 69 -1.31 1.89 26.04
CA GLN A 69 -2.61 1.36 26.45
C GLN A 69 -2.65 -0.18 26.37
N SER A 70 -3.44 -0.77 27.28
CA SER A 70 -3.55 -2.22 27.57
C SER A 70 -3.42 -3.18 26.37
N ALA A 71 -2.73 -4.30 26.62
CA ALA A 71 -2.30 -5.33 25.65
C ALA A 71 -3.39 -5.87 24.68
N SER A 72 -4.68 -5.67 24.98
CA SER A 72 -5.80 -6.07 24.11
C SER A 72 -5.75 -5.44 22.71
N ASN A 73 -5.36 -4.16 22.59
CA ASN A 73 -5.32 -3.50 21.28
C ASN A 73 -4.28 -4.14 20.36
N GLY A 74 -3.16 -4.63 20.91
CA GLY A 74 -2.11 -5.29 20.15
C GLY A 74 -2.59 -6.60 19.52
N LEU A 75 -3.45 -7.34 20.22
CA LEU A 75 -4.00 -8.60 19.74
C LEU A 75 -5.00 -8.40 18.60
N VAL A 76 -5.81 -7.33 18.68
CA VAL A 76 -6.74 -6.93 17.60
C VAL A 76 -5.96 -6.53 16.35
N LEU A 77 -4.89 -5.74 16.51
CA LEU A 77 -4.01 -5.36 15.41
C LEU A 77 -3.32 -6.57 14.78
N LEU A 78 -2.80 -7.48 15.61
CA LEU A 78 -2.16 -8.70 15.11
C LEU A 78 -3.16 -9.55 14.32
N THR A 79 -4.37 -9.73 14.86
CA THR A 79 -5.44 -10.50 14.20
C THR A 79 -5.85 -9.87 12.88
N SER A 80 -5.98 -8.54 12.83
CA SER A 80 -6.33 -7.84 11.59
C SER A 80 -5.23 -7.95 10.53
N VAL A 81 -3.96 -7.82 10.91
CA VAL A 81 -2.81 -8.00 10.00
C VAL A 81 -2.75 -9.42 9.46
N VAL A 82 -2.96 -10.44 10.31
CA VAL A 82 -3.03 -11.84 9.89
C VAL A 82 -4.18 -12.03 8.89
N PHE A 83 -5.35 -11.47 9.17
CA PHE A 83 -6.51 -11.58 8.28
C PHE A 83 -6.25 -10.92 6.91
N VAL A 84 -5.64 -9.72 6.90
CA VAL A 84 -5.22 -9.05 5.67
C VAL A 84 -4.22 -9.91 4.89
N ALA A 85 -3.22 -10.51 5.55
CA ALA A 85 -2.25 -11.36 4.89
C ALA A 85 -2.90 -12.60 4.25
N VAL A 86 -3.87 -13.22 4.94
CA VAL A 86 -4.65 -14.36 4.40
C VAL A 86 -5.47 -13.92 3.19
N LEU A 87 -6.22 -12.82 3.28
CA LEU A 87 -7.01 -12.31 2.15
C LEU A 87 -6.11 -12.00 0.94
N LEU A 88 -4.95 -11.40 1.18
CA LEU A 88 -4.01 -11.09 0.12
C LEU A 88 -3.45 -12.35 -0.55
N ALA A 89 -3.13 -13.38 0.23
CA ALA A 89 -2.71 -14.68 -0.29
C ALA A 89 -3.79 -15.33 -1.15
N VAL A 90 -5.07 -15.25 -0.73
CA VAL A 90 -6.22 -15.72 -1.51
C VAL A 90 -6.35 -14.93 -2.82
N CYS A 91 -6.23 -13.60 -2.80
CA CYS A 91 -6.25 -12.78 -4.02
C CYS A 91 -5.12 -13.16 -4.98
N ILE A 92 -3.90 -13.35 -4.49
CA ILE A 92 -2.77 -13.77 -5.32
C ILE A 92 -3.02 -15.16 -5.92
N LEU A 93 -3.53 -16.09 -5.12
CA LEU A 93 -3.86 -17.44 -5.57
C LEU A 93 -4.99 -17.44 -6.60
N GLU A 94 -6.02 -16.62 -6.40
CA GLU A 94 -7.09 -16.37 -7.36
C GLU A 94 -6.50 -15.88 -8.67
N THR A 95 -5.69 -14.81 -8.65
CA THR A 95 -5.11 -14.24 -9.87
C THR A 95 -4.22 -15.24 -10.61
N ARG A 96 -3.52 -16.12 -9.88
CA ARG A 96 -2.68 -17.19 -10.46
C ARG A 96 -3.47 -18.35 -11.05
N THR A 97 -4.61 -18.69 -10.44
CA THR A 97 -5.44 -19.83 -10.85
C THR A 97 -6.58 -19.43 -11.78
N ARG A 98 -6.84 -18.13 -11.93
CA ARG A 98 -7.86 -17.58 -12.82
C ARG A 98 -7.50 -17.93 -14.26
N PHE A 99 -8.34 -18.76 -14.88
CA PHE A 99 -8.30 -18.97 -16.32
C PHE A 99 -8.59 -17.66 -17.05
N ARG A 100 -7.87 -17.42 -18.16
CA ARG A 100 -8.12 -16.29 -19.07
C ARG A 100 -9.63 -16.23 -19.36
N PRO A 101 -10.28 -15.04 -19.35
CA PRO A 101 -11.66 -14.93 -19.76
C PRO A 101 -11.82 -15.44 -21.19
N THR A 102 -12.16 -16.71 -21.34
CA THR A 102 -12.66 -17.27 -22.59
C THR A 102 -14.09 -16.78 -22.66
N ILE A 103 -14.25 -15.53 -23.06
CA ILE A 103 -15.53 -15.06 -23.56
C ILE A 103 -15.79 -15.95 -24.77
N PRO A 104 -16.74 -16.90 -24.72
CA PRO A 104 -17.09 -17.65 -25.91
C PRO A 104 -17.45 -16.61 -26.98
N PRO A 105 -17.00 -16.78 -28.24
CA PRO A 105 -17.38 -15.87 -29.30
C PRO A 105 -18.91 -15.76 -29.26
N GLY A 106 -19.39 -14.56 -28.97
CA GLY A 106 -20.82 -14.30 -28.90
C GLY A 106 -21.44 -14.60 -30.27
N PRO A 107 -22.77 -14.69 -30.36
CA PRO A 107 -23.46 -14.87 -31.65
C PRO A 107 -23.18 -13.75 -32.66
N PHE A 108 -22.56 -12.66 -32.21
CA PHE A 108 -22.08 -11.57 -33.04
C PHE A 108 -20.55 -11.62 -33.10
N ALA A 109 -20.01 -11.62 -34.31
CA ALA A 109 -18.57 -11.41 -34.53
C ALA A 109 -18.22 -10.02 -34.03
N VAL A 110 -17.62 -9.94 -32.84
CA VAL A 110 -17.05 -8.69 -32.34
C VAL A 110 -15.70 -8.56 -33.03
N GLU A 111 -15.67 -7.84 -34.15
CA GLU A 111 -14.42 -7.44 -34.79
C GLU A 111 -13.53 -6.81 -33.71
N ALA A 112 -12.31 -7.34 -33.53
CA ALA A 112 -11.40 -6.79 -32.54
C ALA A 112 -11.21 -5.31 -32.87
N LEU A 113 -11.54 -4.41 -31.94
CA LEU A 113 -11.38 -2.98 -32.16
C LEU A 113 -9.96 -2.73 -32.70
N PRO A 114 -9.80 -2.04 -33.85
CA PRO A 114 -8.49 -1.68 -34.37
C PRO A 114 -7.71 -0.95 -33.28
N GLY A 115 -6.53 -1.47 -32.90
CA GLY A 115 -5.71 -0.93 -31.80
C GLY A 115 -5.93 -1.57 -30.42
N ALA A 116 -6.90 -2.48 -30.25
CA ALA A 116 -7.10 -3.23 -28.99
C ALA A 116 -5.91 -4.15 -28.65
N MET A 117 -5.09 -4.50 -29.65
CA MET A 117 -3.84 -5.25 -29.45
C MET A 117 -2.61 -4.36 -29.26
N GLU A 118 -2.72 -3.05 -29.49
CA GLU A 118 -1.59 -2.11 -29.42
C GLU A 118 -1.57 -1.29 -28.13
N ASP A 119 -2.73 -0.96 -27.53
CA ASP A 119 -2.77 -0.22 -26.25
C ASP A 119 -4.01 -0.54 -25.38
N PRO A 120 -3.85 -1.24 -24.25
CA PRO A 120 -4.92 -1.51 -23.27
C PRO A 120 -5.56 -0.26 -22.63
N ARG A 121 -5.00 0.94 -22.83
CA ARG A 121 -5.50 2.21 -22.26
C ARG A 121 -6.11 3.16 -23.30
N SER A 122 -6.07 2.81 -24.58
CA SER A 122 -6.56 3.65 -25.68
C SER A 122 -8.08 3.52 -25.90
N ALA A 123 -8.88 3.65 -24.85
CA ALA A 123 -10.31 3.89 -25.00
C ALA A 123 -10.54 5.37 -25.34
N ARG A 124 -10.06 5.83 -26.51
CA ARG A 124 -10.56 7.09 -27.06
C ARG A 124 -12.00 6.87 -27.51
N PRO A 125 -12.94 7.77 -27.19
CA PRO A 125 -14.27 7.74 -27.78
C PRO A 125 -14.12 7.74 -29.32
N PRO A 126 -14.84 6.85 -30.04
CA PRO A 126 -14.83 6.89 -31.49
C PRO A 126 -15.36 8.25 -31.95
N GLU A 127 -14.70 8.87 -32.94
CA GLU A 127 -15.23 10.09 -33.54
C GLU A 127 -16.65 9.85 -34.08
N PRO A 128 -17.57 10.79 -33.91
CA PRO A 128 -18.93 10.66 -34.43
C PRO A 128 -18.87 10.43 -35.94
N ALA A 129 -19.48 9.34 -36.41
CA ALA A 129 -19.58 9.05 -37.83
C ALA A 129 -20.26 10.22 -38.53
N GLY A 130 -19.54 10.86 -39.46
CA GLY A 130 -20.08 11.92 -40.30
C GLY A 130 -21.29 11.44 -41.12
N PRO A 131 -22.14 12.36 -41.61
CA PRO A 131 -23.35 12.00 -42.35
C PRO A 131 -23.02 11.09 -43.53
N ARG A 132 -23.73 9.96 -43.61
CA ARG A 132 -23.67 9.11 -44.80
C ARG A 132 -24.57 9.76 -45.85
N GLU A 133 -23.94 10.29 -46.90
CA GLU A 133 -24.66 10.74 -48.10
C GLU A 133 -25.46 9.56 -48.70
N PRO A 134 -26.67 9.83 -49.22
CA PRO A 134 -27.68 8.82 -49.56
C PRO A 134 -27.34 7.95 -50.78
#